data_AF-E2ZLV2-F1
#
_entry.id   AF-E2ZLV2-F1
#
_cell.length_a   1.000
_cell.length_b   1.000
_cell.length_c   1.000
_cell.angle_alpha   90.00
_cell.angle_beta   90.00
_cell.angle_gamma   90.00
#
_symmetry.space_group_name_H-M   'P 1'
#
loop_
_entity.id
_entity.type
_entity.pdbx_description
1 polymer ?
#
loop_
_entity_poly.entity_id
_entity_poly.type
_entity_poly.pdbx_seq_one_letter_code
_entity_poly.pdbx_strand_id
1 'polypeptide(L)'
;MVQVDLITGFLGAGKTTFLRRYVRYLVAQGHNVCILENDFGAVNVDAMLVQDLLGPNCDLETISGGCDCDTHQRRMRTKLIAMAMRGFDRVVVEPSGIFDVDEFFDVLRDDPLDRWYHIGNVIAIVDAMLPETLSPQAEYVLASETANAGRVLVSRTQLAGQQQTAAAVAHLTRALDGCKCSRRFAPEEIVTKDWARLTDADLAAIAACGCRQASCEKLHFDEHEAFSSLCFLEQHLTLQQLQAAADHLFADAACGHVLRVKGFAPDPQGTTGWLELNATAAGRTLEPIPQGQDVLIVIGEGLDKAAIEARLKA
;
A
#
# COMPACT_ATOMS: atom_id res chain seq x y z
N MET A 1 -5.41 -19.63 17.34
CA MET A 1 -4.97 -18.23 17.23
C MET A 1 -4.95 -17.90 15.76
N VAL A 2 -5.54 -16.78 15.37
CA VAL A 2 -5.64 -16.35 13.97
C VAL A 2 -4.28 -15.77 13.57
N GLN A 3 -3.78 -16.15 12.40
CA GLN A 3 -2.52 -15.58 11.90
C GLN A 3 -2.80 -14.24 11.21
N VAL A 4 -2.03 -13.21 11.54
CA VAL A 4 -2.08 -11.91 10.86
C VAL A 4 -0.85 -11.72 9.99
N ASP A 5 -1.07 -11.54 8.69
CA ASP A 5 -0.03 -11.17 7.74
C ASP A 5 -0.17 -9.68 7.39
N LEU A 6 0.94 -8.95 7.33
CA LEU A 6 1.00 -7.54 6.97
C LEU A 6 1.63 -7.38 5.59
N ILE A 7 0.95 -6.68 4.68
CA ILE A 7 1.50 -6.28 3.37
C ILE A 7 1.73 -4.77 3.41
N THR A 8 2.99 -4.36 3.46
CA THR A 8 3.44 -2.99 3.72
C THR A 8 4.29 -2.49 2.55
N GLY A 9 4.56 -1.19 2.47
CA GLY A 9 5.33 -0.60 1.38
C GLY A 9 4.87 0.80 1.03
N PHE A 10 5.80 1.60 0.49
CA PHE A 10 5.57 3.00 0.18
C PHE A 10 4.43 3.22 -0.85
N LEU A 11 3.95 4.46 -0.94
CA LEU A 11 2.86 4.86 -1.83
C LEU A 11 3.05 4.35 -3.27
N GLY A 12 2.01 3.71 -3.80
CA GLY A 12 2.00 3.27 -5.20
C GLY A 12 2.88 2.05 -5.51
N ALA A 13 3.51 1.42 -4.51
CA ALA A 13 4.43 0.30 -4.73
C ALA A 13 3.76 -0.99 -5.28
N GLY A 14 2.42 -1.08 -5.30
CA GLY A 14 1.69 -2.24 -5.81
C GLY A 14 1.25 -3.23 -4.71
N LYS A 15 1.05 -2.74 -3.48
CA LYS A 15 0.55 -3.51 -2.34
C LYS A 15 -0.75 -4.27 -2.65
N THR A 16 -1.79 -3.55 -3.05
CA THR A 16 -3.11 -4.12 -3.38
C THR A 16 -3.04 -5.16 -4.49
N THR A 17 -2.20 -4.92 -5.51
CA THR A 17 -1.96 -5.91 -6.58
C THR A 17 -1.37 -7.21 -6.02
N PHE A 18 -0.39 -7.12 -5.11
CA PHE A 18 0.17 -8.29 -4.45
C PHE A 18 -0.81 -8.95 -3.47
N LEU A 19 -1.54 -8.16 -2.67
CA LEU A 19 -2.60 -8.62 -1.76
C LEU A 19 -3.57 -9.55 -2.50
N ARG A 20 -4.09 -9.12 -3.66
CA ARG A 20 -4.99 -9.93 -4.49
C ARG A 20 -4.40 -11.30 -4.84
N ARG A 21 -3.12 -11.34 -5.23
CA ARG A 21 -2.42 -12.58 -5.58
C ARG A 21 -2.23 -13.47 -4.35
N TYR A 22 -1.82 -12.88 -3.24
CA TYR A 22 -1.55 -13.58 -1.99
C TYR A 22 -2.82 -14.18 -1.39
N VAL A 23 -3.91 -13.42 -1.32
CA VAL A 23 -5.20 -13.89 -0.81
C VAL A 23 -5.77 -15.02 -1.67
N ARG A 24 -5.73 -14.91 -3.01
CA ARG A 24 -6.16 -16.01 -3.90
C ARG A 24 -5.39 -17.31 -3.62
N TYR A 25 -4.08 -17.19 -3.40
CA TYR A 25 -3.27 -18.34 -3.02
C TYR A 25 -3.70 -18.92 -1.67
N LEU A 26 -3.86 -18.09 -0.63
CA LEU A 26 -4.30 -18.55 0.69
C LEU A 26 -5.65 -19.27 0.65
N VAL A 27 -6.64 -18.70 -0.05
CA VAL A 27 -7.96 -19.31 -0.24
C VAL A 27 -7.85 -20.64 -0.99
N ALA A 28 -6.99 -20.73 -2.01
CA ALA A 28 -6.74 -21.99 -2.74
C ALA A 28 -6.07 -23.06 -1.86
N GLN A 29 -5.34 -22.66 -0.81
CA GLN A 29 -4.82 -23.58 0.21
C GLN A 29 -5.87 -23.98 1.27
N GLY A 30 -7.10 -23.46 1.17
CA GLY A 30 -8.21 -23.79 2.06
C GLY A 30 -8.31 -22.92 3.32
N HIS A 31 -7.60 -21.79 3.36
CA HIS A 31 -7.71 -20.82 4.45
C HIS A 31 -9.00 -20.01 4.38
N ASN A 32 -9.60 -19.72 5.54
CA ASN A 32 -10.63 -18.69 5.70
C ASN A 32 -9.95 -17.36 6.01
N VAL A 33 -9.97 -16.47 5.02
CA VAL A 33 -9.24 -15.20 5.02
C VAL A 33 -10.17 -14.04 5.30
N CYS A 34 -9.72 -13.07 6.11
CA CYS A 34 -10.31 -11.74 6.12
C CYS A 34 -9.25 -10.71 5.73
N ILE A 35 -9.58 -9.86 4.76
CA ILE A 35 -8.76 -8.73 4.38
C ILE A 35 -9.14 -7.57 5.29
N LEU A 36 -8.15 -6.95 5.94
CA LEU A 36 -8.31 -5.68 6.61
C LEU A 36 -7.57 -4.62 5.82
N GLU A 37 -8.32 -3.78 5.13
CA GLU A 37 -7.76 -2.75 4.30
C GLU A 37 -7.90 -1.39 4.95
N ASN A 38 -6.84 -0.60 4.88
CA ASN A 38 -6.77 0.74 5.41
C ASN A 38 -6.18 1.69 4.37
N ASP A 39 -6.96 2.70 3.97
CA ASP A 39 -6.58 3.66 2.93
C ASP A 39 -6.30 5.04 3.56
N PHE A 40 -5.34 5.77 2.98
CA PHE A 40 -4.99 7.13 3.38
C PHE A 40 -5.94 8.12 2.72
N GLY A 41 -7.11 8.31 3.32
CA GLY A 41 -8.06 9.30 2.83
C GLY A 41 -9.47 9.17 3.39
N ALA A 42 -10.34 10.07 2.91
CA ALA A 42 -11.75 10.10 3.27
C ALA A 42 -12.57 8.99 2.59
N VAL A 43 -12.07 8.42 1.48
CA VAL A 43 -12.74 7.40 0.68
C VAL A 43 -11.77 6.24 0.52
N ASN A 44 -12.17 5.04 0.98
CA ASN A 44 -11.39 3.83 0.75
C ASN A 44 -11.74 3.28 -0.64
N VAL A 45 -10.88 3.57 -1.60
CA VAL A 45 -11.03 3.17 -3.00
C VAL A 45 -10.30 1.88 -3.32
N ASP A 46 -9.31 1.51 -2.51
CA ASP A 46 -8.62 0.22 -2.63
C ASP A 46 -9.62 -0.94 -2.41
N ALA A 47 -10.66 -0.75 -1.58
CA ALA A 47 -11.68 -1.76 -1.27
C ALA A 47 -12.39 -2.29 -2.52
N MET A 48 -12.50 -1.45 -3.55
CA MET A 48 -13.11 -1.77 -4.83
C MET A 48 -12.24 -2.75 -5.63
N LEU A 49 -10.92 -2.70 -5.42
CA LEU A 49 -9.91 -3.54 -6.04
C LEU A 49 -9.78 -4.91 -5.37
N VAL A 50 -10.62 -5.28 -4.41
CA VAL A 50 -10.57 -6.63 -3.81
C VAL A 50 -11.93 -7.31 -3.78
N GLN A 51 -12.97 -6.68 -4.34
CA GLN A 51 -14.34 -7.19 -4.36
C GLN A 51 -14.48 -8.55 -5.05
N ASP A 52 -13.71 -8.80 -6.11
CA ASP A 52 -13.74 -10.07 -6.84
C ASP A 52 -13.08 -11.23 -6.08
N LEU A 53 -12.44 -10.95 -4.94
CA LEU A 53 -11.89 -11.97 -4.04
C LEU A 53 -12.92 -12.51 -3.06
N LEU A 54 -14.01 -11.76 -2.83
CA LEU A 54 -14.97 -12.06 -1.78
C LEU A 54 -15.79 -13.31 -2.12
N GLY A 55 -16.04 -14.13 -1.11
CA GLY A 55 -16.72 -15.41 -1.28
C GLY A 55 -16.78 -16.20 0.02
N PRO A 56 -17.13 -17.50 -0.04
CA PRO A 56 -17.36 -18.32 1.15
C PRO A 56 -16.19 -18.37 2.16
N ASN A 57 -14.95 -18.21 1.65
CA ASN A 57 -13.73 -18.30 2.45
C ASN A 57 -12.95 -16.97 2.48
N CYS A 58 -13.53 -15.86 2.02
CA CYS A 58 -12.86 -14.57 1.97
C CYS A 58 -13.82 -13.41 2.21
N ASP A 59 -13.57 -12.66 3.28
CA ASP A 59 -14.31 -11.44 3.62
C ASP A 59 -13.39 -10.20 3.62
N LEU A 60 -13.98 -9.01 3.58
CA LEU A 60 -13.30 -7.72 3.65
C LEU A 60 -13.85 -6.88 4.80
N GLU A 61 -12.94 -6.29 5.56
CA GLU A 61 -13.19 -5.20 6.49
C GLU A 61 -12.34 -4.01 6.10
N THR A 62 -12.91 -2.82 6.24
CA THR A 62 -12.20 -1.58 5.94
C THR A 62 -12.09 -0.71 7.17
N ILE A 63 -10.94 -0.04 7.29
CA ILE A 63 -10.76 1.11 8.17
C ILE A 63 -10.80 2.33 7.25
N SER A 64 -11.71 3.24 7.54
CA SER A 64 -11.87 4.48 6.77
C SER A 64 -11.82 5.64 7.73
N GLY A 65 -11.01 6.65 7.39
CA GLY A 65 -10.94 7.91 8.11
C GLY A 65 -10.33 7.81 9.52
N GLY A 66 -9.24 8.54 9.72
CA GLY A 66 -8.66 8.89 11.00
C GLY A 66 -7.74 10.07 10.74
N CYS A 67 -8.02 11.23 11.34
CA CYS A 67 -7.14 12.39 11.21
C CYS A 67 -5.95 12.31 12.18
N ASP A 68 -6.03 11.40 13.16
CA ASP A 68 -5.05 11.21 14.21
C ASP A 68 -4.81 9.71 14.48
N CYS A 69 -3.59 9.40 14.91
CA CYS A 69 -3.12 8.03 15.18
C CYS A 69 -3.96 7.31 16.25
N ASP A 70 -4.39 7.98 17.32
CA ASP A 70 -5.18 7.35 18.40
C ASP A 70 -6.54 6.84 17.91
N THR A 71 -7.20 7.61 17.04
CA THR A 71 -8.46 7.21 16.43
C THR A 71 -8.26 6.04 15.48
N HIS A 72 -7.18 6.06 14.71
CA HIS A 72 -6.82 4.97 13.80
C HIS A 72 -6.57 3.65 14.56
N GLN A 73 -5.75 3.67 15.61
CA GLN A 73 -5.47 2.51 16.48
C GLN A 73 -6.73 1.90 17.07
N ARG A 74 -7.63 2.74 17.60
CA ARG A 74 -8.91 2.29 18.17
C ARG A 74 -9.81 1.62 17.15
N ARG A 75 -9.87 2.15 15.91
CA ARG A 75 -10.65 1.55 14.83
C ARG A 75 -10.06 0.21 14.41
N MET A 76 -8.74 0.14 14.22
CA MET A 76 -8.04 -1.11 13.90
C MET A 76 -8.28 -2.17 14.97
N ARG A 77 -8.10 -1.82 16.25
CA ARG A 77 -8.39 -2.71 17.38
C ARG A 77 -9.82 -3.23 17.35
N THR A 78 -10.80 -2.33 17.16
CA THR A 78 -12.22 -2.70 17.12
C THR A 78 -12.53 -3.69 16.00
N LYS A 79 -11.96 -3.48 14.81
CA LYS A 79 -12.12 -4.39 13.67
C LYS A 79 -11.49 -5.74 13.94
N LEU A 80 -10.25 -5.77 14.44
CA LEU A 80 -9.57 -7.02 14.81
C LEU A 80 -10.35 -7.81 15.86
N ILE A 81 -10.87 -7.13 16.90
CA ILE A 81 -11.71 -7.78 17.92
C ILE A 81 -12.95 -8.43 17.29
N ALA A 82 -13.65 -7.71 16.41
CA ALA A 82 -14.85 -8.24 15.74
C ALA A 82 -14.52 -9.42 14.80
N MET A 83 -13.38 -9.38 14.11
CA MET A 83 -12.94 -10.43 13.20
C MET A 83 -12.50 -11.71 13.92
N ALA A 84 -11.91 -11.60 15.11
CA ALA A 84 -11.44 -12.76 15.88
C ALA A 84 -12.55 -13.78 16.17
N MET A 85 -13.81 -13.32 16.23
CA MET A 85 -14.98 -14.15 16.54
C MET A 85 -15.67 -14.75 15.30
N ARG A 86 -15.21 -14.42 14.09
CA ARG A 86 -15.88 -14.80 12.82
C ARG A 86 -15.37 -16.11 12.19
N GLY A 87 -14.41 -16.78 12.82
CA GLY A 87 -13.92 -18.09 12.36
C GLY A 87 -12.85 -18.04 11.26
N PHE A 88 -12.25 -16.87 11.02
CA PHE A 88 -11.08 -16.74 10.14
C PHE A 88 -9.85 -17.40 10.76
N ASP A 89 -8.99 -17.99 9.94
CA ASP A 89 -7.68 -18.49 10.35
C ASP A 89 -6.52 -17.62 9.82
N ARG A 90 -6.80 -16.76 8.84
CA ARG A 90 -5.90 -15.72 8.32
C ARG A 90 -6.58 -14.35 8.33
N VAL A 91 -5.87 -13.34 8.81
CA VAL A 91 -6.17 -11.94 8.53
C VAL A 91 -5.00 -11.38 7.72
N VAL A 92 -5.28 -10.73 6.59
CA VAL A 92 -4.27 -10.03 5.81
C VAL A 92 -4.54 -8.53 5.90
N VAL A 93 -3.59 -7.80 6.47
CA VAL A 93 -3.69 -6.35 6.65
C VAL A 93 -2.90 -5.66 5.54
N GLU A 94 -3.57 -4.77 4.81
CA GLU A 94 -2.91 -3.80 3.93
C GLU A 94 -3.17 -2.40 4.52
N PRO A 95 -2.14 -1.76 5.11
CA PRO A 95 -2.23 -0.38 5.52
C PRO A 95 -1.98 0.56 4.35
N SER A 96 -2.15 1.86 4.59
CA SER A 96 -1.77 2.87 3.63
C SER A 96 -0.26 2.88 3.36
N GLY A 97 0.19 3.53 2.29
CA GLY A 97 1.63 3.59 1.97
C GLY A 97 2.44 4.63 2.75
N ILE A 98 1.87 5.16 3.84
CA ILE A 98 2.46 6.16 4.74
C ILE A 98 2.07 5.80 6.19
N PHE A 99 2.03 4.51 6.49
CA PHE A 99 1.52 4.02 7.75
C PHE A 99 2.66 3.79 8.74
N ASP A 100 2.50 4.30 9.96
CA ASP A 100 3.37 3.91 11.07
C ASP A 100 3.21 2.42 11.39
N VAL A 101 4.11 1.60 10.88
CA VAL A 101 4.09 0.15 11.07
C VAL A 101 4.16 -0.25 12.55
N ASP A 102 4.73 0.59 13.43
CA ASP A 102 4.76 0.32 14.87
C ASP A 102 3.35 0.21 15.45
N GLU A 103 2.39 0.99 14.94
CA GLU A 103 1.00 0.95 15.41
C GLU A 103 0.37 -0.44 15.18
N PHE A 104 0.69 -1.12 14.07
CA PHE A 104 0.22 -2.49 13.83
C PHE A 104 0.73 -3.45 14.91
N PHE A 105 2.01 -3.35 15.25
CA PHE A 105 2.62 -4.20 16.27
C PHE A 105 2.06 -3.91 17.66
N ASP A 106 1.87 -2.63 17.99
CA ASP A 106 1.35 -2.22 19.29
C ASP A 106 -0.09 -2.67 19.49
N VAL A 107 -0.96 -2.49 18.49
CA VAL A 107 -2.35 -2.96 18.56
C VAL A 107 -2.42 -4.48 18.71
N LEU A 108 -1.56 -5.26 18.04
CA LEU A 108 -1.57 -6.72 18.17
C LEU A 108 -0.95 -7.24 19.48
N ARG A 109 -0.15 -6.43 20.17
CA ARG A 109 0.40 -6.77 21.49
C ARG A 109 -0.55 -6.44 22.64
N ASP A 110 -1.62 -5.71 22.36
CA ASP A 110 -2.59 -5.28 23.35
C ASP A 110 -3.64 -6.34 23.66
N ASP A 111 -4.11 -6.37 24.92
CA ASP A 111 -5.19 -7.26 25.36
C ASP A 111 -6.55 -6.85 24.75
N PRO A 112 -7.37 -7.78 24.21
CA PRO A 112 -7.20 -9.23 24.18
C PRO A 112 -6.60 -9.76 22.88
N LEU A 113 -6.11 -8.89 21.99
CA LEU A 113 -5.63 -9.25 20.66
C LEU A 113 -4.39 -10.14 20.72
N ASP A 114 -3.51 -9.91 21.69
CA ASP A 114 -2.33 -10.73 21.99
C ASP A 114 -2.64 -12.23 22.22
N ARG A 115 -3.86 -12.55 22.65
CA ARG A 115 -4.34 -13.93 22.89
C ARG A 115 -5.09 -14.52 21.70
N TRP A 116 -5.56 -13.67 20.78
CA TRP A 116 -6.39 -14.08 19.65
C TRP A 116 -5.61 -14.15 18.35
N TYR A 117 -4.54 -13.37 18.24
CA TYR A 117 -3.73 -13.21 17.05
C TYR A 117 -2.26 -13.49 17.31
N HIS A 118 -1.58 -14.13 16.35
CA HIS A 118 -0.13 -14.04 16.21
C HIS A 118 0.22 -13.34 14.92
N ILE A 119 1.33 -12.62 14.95
CA ILE A 119 1.95 -12.06 13.76
C ILE A 119 2.59 -13.21 12.98
N GLY A 120 2.15 -13.39 11.74
CA GLY A 120 2.67 -14.37 10.80
C GLY A 120 3.78 -13.75 9.96
N ASN A 121 3.40 -13.19 8.83
CA ASN A 121 4.33 -12.67 7.83
C ASN A 121 4.26 -11.15 7.74
N VAL A 122 5.42 -10.49 7.62
CA VAL A 122 5.48 -9.10 7.18
C VAL A 122 6.15 -9.08 5.81
N ILE A 123 5.40 -8.64 4.81
CA ILE A 123 5.78 -8.67 3.40
C ILE A 123 5.83 -7.22 2.92
N ALA A 124 7.03 -6.73 2.63
CA ALA A 124 7.20 -5.37 2.15
C ALA A 124 7.28 -5.33 0.63
N ILE A 125 6.60 -4.36 0.03
CA ILE A 125 6.59 -4.14 -1.41
C ILE A 125 7.41 -2.90 -1.73
N VAL A 126 8.36 -3.03 -2.65
CA VAL A 126 9.20 -1.91 -3.13
C VAL A 126 9.05 -1.79 -4.64
N ASP A 127 8.78 -0.60 -5.14
CA ASP A 127 8.68 -0.36 -6.58
C ASP A 127 10.06 -0.40 -7.24
N ALA A 128 10.25 -1.21 -8.29
CA ALA A 128 11.47 -1.18 -9.08
C ALA A 128 11.70 0.17 -9.78
N MET A 129 10.65 0.95 -9.98
CA MET A 129 10.68 2.27 -10.59
C MET A 129 10.86 3.41 -9.58
N LEU A 130 11.01 3.12 -8.28
CA LEU A 130 11.14 4.12 -7.22
C LEU A 130 12.11 5.26 -7.61
N PRO A 131 11.75 6.55 -7.40
CA PRO A 131 12.67 7.66 -7.69
C PRO A 131 13.95 7.55 -6.88
N GLU A 132 15.11 7.85 -7.47
CA GLU A 132 16.43 7.75 -6.81
C GLU A 132 16.59 8.63 -5.56
N THR A 133 15.75 9.65 -5.42
CA THR A 133 15.76 10.60 -4.32
C THR A 133 14.35 10.86 -3.82
N LEU A 134 14.14 10.72 -2.51
CA LEU A 134 12.90 11.11 -1.83
C LEU A 134 13.17 12.25 -0.84
N SER A 135 12.10 12.86 -0.31
CA SER A 135 12.20 13.75 0.85
C SER A 135 12.71 12.98 2.07
N PRO A 136 13.30 13.64 3.09
CA PRO A 136 13.72 12.96 4.32
C PRO A 136 12.60 12.14 5.00
N GLN A 137 11.37 12.65 4.96
CA GLN A 137 10.19 11.98 5.50
C GLN A 137 9.84 10.74 4.67
N ALA A 138 9.82 10.84 3.35
CA ALA A 138 9.53 9.71 2.47
C ALA A 138 10.63 8.64 2.49
N GLU A 139 11.91 9.04 2.62
CA GLU A 139 13.02 8.10 2.87
C GLU A 139 12.81 7.32 4.18
N TYR A 140 12.40 8.01 5.25
CA TYR A 140 12.07 7.37 6.52
C TYR A 140 10.89 6.40 6.38
N VAL A 141 9.80 6.80 5.72
CA VAL A 141 8.62 5.93 5.53
C VAL A 141 9.01 4.69 4.72
N LEU A 142 9.76 4.83 3.63
CA LEU A 142 10.28 3.69 2.86
C LEU A 142 11.06 2.70 3.74
N ALA A 143 11.92 3.21 4.62
CA ALA A 143 12.69 2.38 5.53
C ALA A 143 11.81 1.74 6.63
N SER A 144 10.89 2.49 7.22
CA SER A 144 9.99 2.03 8.28
C SER A 144 9.06 0.91 7.80
N GLU A 145 8.42 1.10 6.64
CA GLU A 145 7.53 0.13 6.00
C GLU A 145 8.24 -1.19 5.65
N THR A 146 9.56 -1.16 5.50
CA THR A 146 10.33 -2.36 5.11
C THR A 146 11.04 -3.01 6.29
N ALA A 147 11.35 -2.28 7.36
CA ALA A 147 12.27 -2.70 8.40
C ALA A 147 11.94 -4.05 9.06
N ASN A 148 10.65 -4.31 9.32
CA ASN A 148 10.22 -5.52 10.02
C ASN A 148 9.89 -6.70 9.08
N ALA A 149 10.08 -6.53 7.77
CA ALA A 149 9.70 -7.53 6.78
C ALA A 149 10.55 -8.81 6.88
N GLY A 150 9.88 -9.96 6.77
CA GLY A 150 10.54 -11.24 6.54
C GLY A 150 11.04 -11.35 5.09
N ARG A 151 10.32 -10.74 4.14
CA ARG A 151 10.69 -10.64 2.73
C ARG A 151 10.30 -9.30 2.12
N VAL A 152 11.13 -8.84 1.20
CA VAL A 152 10.88 -7.69 0.33
C VAL A 152 10.58 -8.20 -1.08
N LEU A 153 9.46 -7.80 -1.65
CA LEU A 153 9.11 -8.10 -3.04
C LEU A 153 9.26 -6.82 -3.85
N VAL A 154 10.07 -6.90 -4.90
CA VAL A 154 10.22 -5.79 -5.83
C VAL A 154 9.14 -5.90 -6.91
N SER A 155 8.29 -4.89 -7.01
CA SER A 155 7.21 -4.81 -8.00
C SER A 155 7.71 -4.18 -9.30
N ARG A 156 6.92 -4.30 -10.38
CA ARG A 156 7.18 -3.65 -11.69
C ARG A 156 8.54 -3.97 -12.32
N THR A 157 9.19 -5.07 -11.94
CA THR A 157 10.50 -5.48 -12.45
C THR A 157 10.49 -5.77 -13.96
N GLN A 158 9.32 -6.11 -14.51
CA GLN A 158 9.09 -6.27 -15.95
C GLN A 158 9.18 -4.94 -16.73
N LEU A 159 8.99 -3.80 -16.07
CA LEU A 159 9.08 -2.46 -16.67
C LEU A 159 10.47 -1.84 -16.48
N ALA A 160 11.06 -2.03 -15.29
CA ALA A 160 12.30 -1.38 -14.88
C ALA A 160 13.58 -2.02 -15.47
N GLY A 161 13.53 -3.31 -15.80
CA GLY A 161 14.71 -4.07 -16.19
C GLY A 161 15.71 -4.28 -15.02
N GLN A 162 16.84 -4.94 -15.30
CA GLN A 162 17.74 -5.41 -14.25
C GLN A 162 18.48 -4.28 -13.52
N GLN A 163 18.94 -3.26 -14.24
CA GLN A 163 19.72 -2.17 -13.65
C GLN A 163 18.88 -1.32 -12.70
N GLN A 164 17.67 -0.94 -13.12
CA GLN A 164 16.79 -0.11 -12.30
C GLN A 164 16.22 -0.89 -11.11
N THR A 165 15.93 -2.19 -11.28
CA THR A 165 15.59 -3.09 -10.16
C THR A 165 16.71 -3.12 -9.12
N ALA A 166 17.97 -3.24 -9.54
CA ALA A 166 19.11 -3.21 -8.64
C ALA A 166 19.29 -1.84 -7.96
N ALA A 167 18.99 -0.76 -8.67
CA ALA A 167 19.04 0.59 -8.13
C ALA A 167 17.99 0.83 -7.05
N ALA A 168 16.74 0.37 -7.24
CA ALA A 168 15.69 0.42 -6.22
C ALA A 168 16.07 -0.37 -4.95
N VAL A 169 16.69 -1.54 -5.09
CA VAL A 169 17.20 -2.32 -3.95
C VAL A 169 18.35 -1.60 -3.24
N ALA A 170 19.25 -0.96 -4.00
CA ALA A 170 20.31 -0.15 -3.43
C ALA A 170 19.76 1.08 -2.70
N HIS A 171 18.73 1.73 -3.23
CA HIS A 171 18.03 2.84 -2.60
C HIS A 171 17.39 2.42 -1.29
N LEU A 172 16.63 1.32 -1.26
CA LEU A 172 16.10 0.74 -0.03
C LEU A 172 17.20 0.57 1.03
N THR A 173 18.36 0.04 0.63
CA THR A 173 19.49 -0.14 1.55
C THR A 173 19.99 1.19 2.11
N ARG A 174 20.08 2.24 1.27
CA ARG A 174 20.45 3.59 1.72
C ARG A 174 19.42 4.20 2.68
N ALA A 175 18.13 4.00 2.42
CA ALA A 175 17.06 4.48 3.29
C ALA A 175 17.12 3.82 4.68
N LEU A 176 17.30 2.49 4.72
CA LEU A 176 17.49 1.72 5.96
C LEU A 176 18.75 2.17 6.72
N ASP A 177 19.87 2.39 6.03
CA ASP A 177 21.08 2.92 6.66
C ASP A 177 20.87 4.35 7.19
N GLY A 178 20.09 5.17 6.47
CA GLY A 178 19.74 6.54 6.84
C GLY A 178 18.97 6.65 8.16
N CYS A 179 18.06 5.72 8.44
CA CYS A 179 17.37 5.61 9.73
C CYS A 179 18.09 4.70 10.74
N LYS A 180 19.36 4.33 10.47
CA LYS A 180 20.18 3.42 11.30
C LYS A 180 19.46 2.11 11.63
N CYS A 181 18.75 1.57 10.66
CA CYS A 181 18.05 0.31 10.80
C CYS A 181 19.04 -0.81 11.11
N SER A 182 18.74 -1.60 12.14
CA SER A 182 19.49 -2.82 12.48
C SER A 182 19.37 -3.91 11.41
N ARG A 183 18.39 -3.80 10.50
CA ARG A 183 18.11 -4.79 9.45
C ARG A 183 18.96 -4.54 8.22
N ARG A 184 19.55 -5.62 7.71
CA ARG A 184 20.07 -5.73 6.34
C ARG A 184 19.48 -6.96 5.70
N PHE A 185 18.86 -6.80 4.54
CA PHE A 185 18.24 -7.89 3.81
C PHE A 185 19.30 -8.74 3.11
N ALA A 186 19.21 -10.05 3.31
CA ALA A 186 19.98 -11.00 2.52
C ALA A 186 19.40 -11.08 1.09
N PRO A 187 20.19 -11.42 0.05
CA PRO A 187 19.70 -11.52 -1.32
C PRO A 187 18.47 -12.43 -1.47
N GLU A 188 18.39 -13.52 -0.71
CA GLU A 188 17.28 -14.47 -0.72
C GLU A 188 15.98 -13.94 -0.07
N GLU A 189 16.08 -12.86 0.72
CA GLU A 189 14.93 -12.18 1.31
C GLU A 189 14.33 -11.15 0.34
N ILE A 190 15.02 -10.83 -0.76
CA ILE A 190 14.58 -9.88 -1.79
C ILE A 190 14.14 -10.65 -3.03
N VAL A 191 12.84 -10.62 -3.31
CA VAL A 191 12.24 -11.29 -4.47
C VAL A 191 12.08 -10.28 -5.60
N THR A 192 12.92 -10.37 -6.62
CA THR A 192 12.87 -9.51 -7.82
C THR A 192 12.18 -10.17 -9.01
N LYS A 193 11.54 -11.32 -8.79
CA LYS A 193 10.88 -12.09 -9.84
C LYS A 193 9.62 -11.36 -10.30
N ASP A 194 9.39 -11.30 -11.62
CA ASP A 194 8.12 -10.85 -12.19
C ASP A 194 6.97 -11.60 -11.53
N TRP A 195 6.05 -10.85 -10.92
CA TRP A 195 4.96 -11.42 -10.15
C TRP A 195 4.09 -12.33 -10.99
N ALA A 196 3.90 -12.07 -12.29
CA ALA A 196 3.17 -12.96 -13.18
C ALA A 196 3.74 -14.39 -13.17
N ARG A 197 5.04 -14.54 -12.93
CA ARG A 197 5.78 -15.80 -12.92
C ARG A 197 5.93 -16.43 -11.54
N LEU A 198 5.40 -15.82 -10.47
CA LEU A 198 5.40 -16.43 -9.14
C LEU A 198 4.58 -17.73 -9.16
N THR A 199 5.23 -18.79 -8.71
CA THR A 199 4.66 -20.13 -8.55
C THR A 199 4.09 -20.32 -7.15
N ASP A 200 3.32 -21.38 -6.94
CA ASP A 200 2.82 -21.76 -5.61
C ASP A 200 3.97 -21.99 -4.61
N ALA A 201 5.12 -22.51 -5.07
CA ALA A 201 6.29 -22.67 -4.21
C ALA A 201 6.88 -21.31 -3.77
N ASP A 202 6.89 -20.33 -4.67
CA ASP A 202 7.32 -18.96 -4.33
C ASP A 202 6.36 -18.34 -3.31
N LEU A 203 5.05 -18.48 -3.52
CA LEU A 203 4.00 -17.96 -2.63
C LEU A 203 4.00 -18.68 -1.27
N ALA A 204 4.27 -19.98 -1.24
CA ALA A 204 4.46 -20.73 0.00
C ALA A 204 5.66 -20.21 0.80
N ALA A 205 6.78 -19.92 0.12
CA ALA A 205 7.95 -19.35 0.77
C ALA A 205 7.71 -17.91 1.27
N ILE A 206 6.87 -17.14 0.58
CA ILE A 206 6.42 -15.82 1.04
C ILE A 206 5.46 -15.95 2.23
N ALA A 207 4.53 -16.90 2.21
CA ALA A 207 3.58 -17.19 3.28
C ALA A 207 4.22 -17.81 4.54
N ALA A 208 5.54 -18.05 4.51
CA ALA A 208 6.33 -18.57 5.61
C ALA A 208 7.59 -17.70 5.87
N CYS A 209 7.60 -16.45 5.42
CA CYS A 209 8.76 -15.56 5.59
C CYS A 209 8.90 -15.03 7.03
N GLY A 210 7.83 -15.07 7.81
CA GLY A 210 7.81 -14.54 9.17
C GLY A 210 7.88 -13.02 9.21
N CYS A 211 8.14 -12.49 10.40
CA CYS A 211 8.53 -11.10 10.62
C CYS A 211 9.88 -11.06 11.35
N ARG A 212 10.66 -10.01 11.15
CA ARG A 212 11.92 -9.81 11.88
C ARG A 212 11.83 -8.53 12.67
N GLN A 213 12.03 -8.60 13.98
CA GLN A 213 12.12 -7.38 14.78
C GLN A 213 13.35 -6.58 14.34
N ALA A 214 13.15 -5.32 14.01
CA ALA A 214 14.20 -4.38 13.70
C ALA A 214 14.03 -3.12 14.56
N SER A 215 15.15 -2.51 14.95
CA SER A 215 15.18 -1.15 15.49
C SER A 215 15.60 -0.16 14.42
N CYS A 216 14.89 0.96 14.31
CA CYS A 216 15.26 2.13 13.53
C CYS A 216 15.26 3.36 14.43
N GLU A 217 16.08 4.37 14.13
CA GLU A 217 15.89 5.70 14.71
C GLU A 217 14.61 6.31 14.14
N LYS A 218 13.61 6.45 15.01
CA LYS A 218 12.32 7.03 14.66
C LYS A 218 12.51 8.51 14.33
N LEU A 219 12.17 8.89 13.10
CA LEU A 219 12.06 10.29 12.74
C LEU A 219 10.75 10.80 13.34
N HIS A 220 10.83 11.70 14.32
CA HIS A 220 9.63 12.28 14.94
C HIS A 220 9.04 13.36 14.02
N PHE A 221 7.97 13.01 13.33
CA PHE A 221 7.08 13.95 12.64
C PHE A 221 5.66 13.40 12.71
N ASP A 222 4.66 14.27 12.61
CA ASP A 222 3.29 13.82 12.42
C ASP A 222 3.11 13.47 10.93
N GLU A 223 2.92 12.19 10.62
CA GLU A 223 2.69 11.70 9.26
C GLU A 223 1.47 12.36 8.61
N HIS A 224 0.45 12.71 9.40
CA HIS A 224 -0.77 13.36 8.94
C HIS A 224 -0.58 14.89 8.76
N GLU A 225 0.46 15.49 9.35
CA GLU A 225 0.89 16.86 9.03
C GLU A 225 1.89 16.89 7.85
N ALA A 226 2.80 15.93 7.77
CA ALA A 226 3.82 15.87 6.73
C ALA A 226 3.24 15.47 5.37
N PHE A 227 2.33 14.49 5.37
CA PHE A 227 1.65 14.02 4.19
C PHE A 227 0.17 14.36 4.28
N SER A 228 -0.42 14.82 3.19
CA SER A 228 -1.85 15.08 3.09
C SER A 228 -2.46 14.37 1.89
N SER A 229 -3.74 14.01 2.02
CA SER A 229 -4.56 13.38 0.99
C SER A 229 -5.71 14.31 0.65
N LEU A 230 -5.79 14.73 -0.60
CA LEU A 230 -6.87 15.55 -1.13
C LEU A 230 -7.73 14.71 -2.06
N CYS A 231 -9.01 14.61 -1.72
CA CYS A 231 -10.01 13.85 -2.47
C CYS A 231 -10.93 14.81 -3.23
N PHE A 232 -11.05 14.60 -4.54
CA PHE A 232 -11.92 15.35 -5.45
C PHE A 232 -12.94 14.39 -6.04
N LEU A 233 -14.21 14.59 -5.70
CA LEU A 233 -15.31 13.75 -6.14
C LEU A 233 -16.01 14.37 -7.35
N GLU A 234 -16.62 13.53 -8.19
CA GLU A 234 -17.52 13.94 -9.27
C GLU A 234 -16.90 14.98 -10.21
N GLN A 235 -15.62 14.79 -10.54
CA GLN A 235 -14.91 15.68 -11.46
C GLN A 235 -15.26 15.40 -12.92
N HIS A 236 -15.85 14.23 -13.21
CA HIS A 236 -16.28 13.80 -14.54
C HIS A 236 -15.16 13.87 -15.59
N LEU A 237 -13.92 13.61 -15.16
CA LEU A 237 -12.76 13.61 -16.03
C LEU A 237 -12.80 12.40 -16.95
N THR A 238 -12.63 12.62 -18.25
CA THR A 238 -12.32 11.54 -19.18
C THR A 238 -10.95 10.94 -18.84
N LEU A 239 -10.69 9.71 -19.28
CA LEU A 239 -9.38 9.06 -19.08
C LEU A 239 -8.21 9.94 -19.54
N GLN A 240 -8.34 10.61 -20.68
CA GLN A 240 -7.31 11.50 -21.21
C GLN A 240 -7.08 12.73 -20.33
N GLN A 241 -8.17 13.35 -19.84
CA GLN A 241 -8.07 14.48 -18.91
C GLN A 241 -7.47 14.05 -17.57
N LEU A 242 -7.85 12.88 -17.07
CA LEU A 242 -7.31 12.32 -15.83
C LEU A 242 -5.80 12.09 -15.92
N GLN A 243 -5.33 11.54 -17.03
CA GLN A 243 -3.91 11.36 -17.30
C GLN A 243 -3.16 12.70 -17.41
N ALA A 244 -3.71 13.66 -18.16
CA ALA A 244 -3.12 14.99 -18.31
C ALA A 244 -3.08 15.75 -16.98
N ALA A 245 -4.13 15.64 -16.17
CA ALA A 245 -4.18 16.19 -14.82
C ALA A 245 -3.08 15.59 -13.96
N ALA A 246 -2.92 14.27 -13.93
CA ALA A 246 -1.82 13.64 -13.19
C ALA A 246 -0.45 14.21 -13.61
N ASP A 247 -0.18 14.30 -14.92
CA ASP A 247 1.09 14.83 -15.44
C ASP A 247 1.32 16.30 -15.02
N HIS A 248 0.27 17.14 -15.07
CA HIS A 248 0.34 18.54 -14.62
C HIS A 248 0.58 18.68 -13.12
N LEU A 249 -0.07 17.84 -12.32
CA LEU A 249 0.04 17.88 -10.85
C LEU A 249 1.45 17.53 -10.38
N PHE A 250 2.11 16.56 -11.02
CA PHE A 250 3.52 16.24 -10.70
C PHE A 250 4.50 17.34 -11.14
N ALA A 251 4.17 18.11 -12.18
CA ALA A 251 5.07 19.11 -12.75
C ALA A 251 4.95 20.50 -12.10
N ASP A 252 3.80 20.83 -11.49
CA ASP A 252 3.53 22.15 -10.94
C ASP A 252 3.82 22.23 -9.44
N ALA A 253 4.94 22.86 -9.09
CA ALA A 253 5.32 23.10 -7.70
C ALA A 253 4.28 23.92 -6.90
N ALA A 254 3.38 24.67 -7.57
CA ALA A 254 2.28 25.35 -6.88
C ALA A 254 1.25 24.37 -6.28
N CYS A 255 1.20 23.13 -6.75
CA CYS A 255 0.35 22.07 -6.20
C CYS A 255 0.94 21.43 -4.93
N GLY A 256 2.17 21.78 -4.54
CA GLY A 256 2.95 21.08 -3.53
C GLY A 256 3.77 19.94 -4.12
N HIS A 257 4.37 19.11 -3.26
CA HIS A 257 5.15 17.95 -3.68
C HIS A 257 4.25 16.73 -3.79
N VAL A 258 3.69 16.51 -4.99
CA VAL A 258 2.78 15.39 -5.27
C VAL A 258 3.58 14.08 -5.36
N LEU A 259 3.18 13.07 -4.58
CA LEU A 259 3.82 11.77 -4.53
C LEU A 259 3.03 10.71 -5.29
N ARG A 260 1.70 10.74 -5.18
CA ARG A 260 0.79 9.81 -5.85
C ARG A 260 -0.49 10.50 -6.28
N VAL A 261 -0.95 10.14 -7.48
CA VAL A 261 -2.27 10.49 -7.98
C VAL A 261 -3.00 9.19 -8.30
N LYS A 262 -4.12 8.95 -7.62
CA LYS A 262 -4.99 7.81 -7.88
C LYS A 262 -6.33 8.31 -8.38
N GLY A 263 -6.77 7.85 -9.53
CA GLY A 263 -8.01 8.32 -10.13
C GLY A 263 -8.74 7.22 -10.87
N PHE A 264 -10.02 7.45 -11.12
CA PHE A 264 -10.88 6.48 -11.78
C PHE A 264 -11.70 7.16 -12.85
N ALA A 265 -11.73 6.56 -14.04
CA ALA A 265 -12.52 7.05 -15.15
C ALA A 265 -13.28 5.89 -15.80
N PRO A 266 -14.47 6.13 -16.38
CA PRO A 266 -15.14 5.14 -17.20
C PRO A 266 -14.24 4.68 -18.35
N ASP A 267 -14.26 3.38 -18.65
CA ASP A 267 -13.56 2.83 -19.81
C ASP A 267 -14.14 3.44 -21.09
N PRO A 268 -13.37 4.19 -21.90
CA PRO A 268 -13.85 4.79 -23.14
C PRO A 268 -14.41 3.76 -24.14
N GLN A 269 -13.96 2.50 -24.05
CA GLN A 269 -14.44 1.41 -24.89
C GLN A 269 -15.71 0.73 -24.34
N GLY A 270 -16.07 1.01 -23.08
CA GLY A 270 -17.23 0.43 -22.40
C GLY A 270 -17.12 -1.07 -22.14
N THR A 271 -15.92 -1.66 -22.27
CA THR A 271 -15.70 -3.11 -22.18
C THR A 271 -15.49 -3.58 -20.75
N THR A 272 -14.80 -2.77 -19.93
CA THR A 272 -14.45 -3.14 -18.55
C THR A 272 -15.19 -2.33 -17.49
N GLY A 273 -16.03 -1.37 -17.90
CA GLY A 273 -16.75 -0.46 -17.01
C GLY A 273 -15.89 0.73 -16.59
N TRP A 274 -14.84 0.48 -15.81
CA TRP A 274 -13.95 1.51 -15.28
C TRP A 274 -12.46 1.17 -15.48
N LEU A 275 -11.64 2.21 -15.45
CA LEU A 275 -10.19 2.14 -15.44
C LEU A 275 -9.66 2.89 -14.21
N GLU A 276 -8.78 2.25 -13.46
CA GLU A 276 -7.96 2.86 -12.42
C GLU A 276 -6.68 3.43 -13.03
N LEU A 277 -6.44 4.73 -12.81
CA LEU A 277 -5.14 5.37 -12.96
C LEU A 277 -4.44 5.39 -11.61
N ASN A 278 -3.23 4.83 -11.58
CA ASN A 278 -2.34 4.95 -10.44
C ASN A 278 -1.02 5.52 -10.94
N ALA A 279 -0.74 6.77 -10.58
CA ALA A 279 0.41 7.52 -11.05
C ALA A 279 1.28 7.95 -9.86
N THR A 280 2.59 7.88 -10.08
CA THR A 280 3.65 8.36 -9.20
C THR A 280 4.66 9.11 -10.06
N ALA A 281 5.61 9.84 -9.46
CA ALA A 281 6.67 10.51 -10.22
C ALA A 281 7.48 9.54 -11.13
N ALA A 282 7.51 8.26 -10.77
CA ALA A 282 8.20 7.19 -11.48
C ALA A 282 7.47 6.66 -12.73
N GLY A 283 6.17 6.94 -12.86
CA GLY A 283 5.34 6.41 -13.92
C GLY A 283 3.90 6.15 -13.48
N ARG A 284 3.10 5.67 -14.44
CA ARG A 284 1.68 5.40 -14.26
C ARG A 284 1.27 4.03 -14.76
N THR A 285 0.32 3.43 -14.08
CA THR A 285 -0.37 2.21 -14.50
C THR A 285 -1.84 2.51 -14.76
N LEU A 286 -2.41 1.76 -15.71
CA LEU A 286 -3.83 1.77 -16.02
C LEU A 286 -4.34 0.35 -15.96
N GLU A 287 -5.28 0.08 -15.06
CA GLU A 287 -5.85 -1.26 -14.87
C GLU A 287 -7.38 -1.23 -14.94
N PRO A 288 -8.01 -2.21 -15.60
CA PRO A 288 -9.46 -2.32 -15.62
C PRO A 288 -10.00 -2.79 -14.28
N ILE A 289 -11.08 -2.15 -13.82
CA ILE A 289 -11.73 -2.51 -12.57
C ILE A 289 -13.23 -2.70 -12.78
N PRO A 290 -13.85 -3.68 -12.11
CA PRO A 290 -15.26 -4.03 -12.34
C PRO A 290 -16.23 -2.95 -11.81
N GLN A 291 -15.82 -2.22 -10.78
CA GLN A 291 -16.57 -1.13 -10.18
C GLN A 291 -15.60 0.03 -9.94
N GLY A 292 -16.05 1.24 -10.21
CA GLY A 292 -15.31 2.47 -9.95
C GLY A 292 -16.25 3.57 -9.48
N GLN A 293 -15.67 4.58 -8.87
CA GLN A 293 -16.35 5.81 -8.47
C GLN A 293 -15.61 6.98 -9.10
N ASP A 294 -16.32 8.03 -9.50
CA ASP A 294 -15.69 9.25 -10.01
C ASP A 294 -14.99 9.99 -8.87
N VAL A 295 -13.71 9.66 -8.68
CA VAL A 295 -12.85 10.21 -7.64
C VAL A 295 -11.43 10.33 -8.13
N LEU A 296 -10.79 11.43 -7.73
CA LEU A 296 -9.36 11.66 -7.84
C LEU A 296 -8.79 11.92 -6.46
N ILE A 297 -7.75 11.18 -6.09
CA ILE A 297 -7.03 11.29 -4.84
C ILE A 297 -5.61 11.72 -5.15
N VAL A 298 -5.18 12.81 -4.52
CA VAL A 298 -3.83 13.35 -4.63
C VAL A 298 -3.17 13.26 -3.26
N ILE A 299 -2.05 12.56 -3.19
CA ILE A 299 -1.27 12.37 -1.97
C ILE A 299 0.10 13.01 -2.15
N GLY A 300 0.54 13.77 -1.15
CA GLY A 300 1.84 14.44 -1.19
C GLY A 300 2.11 15.34 0.01
N GLU A 301 3.16 16.13 -0.08
CA GLU A 301 3.64 17.00 0.99
C GLU A 301 3.33 18.46 0.66
N GLY A 302 2.82 19.21 1.64
CA GLY A 302 2.51 20.64 1.46
C GLY A 302 1.55 20.93 0.29
N LEU A 303 0.55 20.05 0.08
CA LEU A 303 -0.38 20.18 -1.03
C LEU A 303 -1.23 21.46 -0.92
N ASP A 304 -1.38 22.17 -2.04
CA ASP A 304 -2.30 23.31 -2.15
C ASP A 304 -3.58 22.89 -2.87
N LYS A 305 -4.67 22.77 -2.11
CA LYS A 305 -5.97 22.34 -2.66
C LYS A 305 -6.48 23.28 -3.75
N ALA A 306 -6.32 24.60 -3.62
CA ALA A 306 -6.85 25.56 -4.58
C ALA A 306 -6.06 25.52 -5.90
N ALA A 307 -4.73 25.38 -5.82
CA ALA A 307 -3.88 25.21 -6.99
C ALA A 307 -4.21 23.89 -7.73
N ILE A 308 -4.37 22.79 -6.99
CA ILE A 308 -4.75 21.49 -7.55
C ILE A 308 -6.10 21.59 -8.25
N GLU A 309 -7.13 22.15 -7.61
CA GLU A 309 -8.45 22.33 -8.22
C GLU A 309 -8.41 23.17 -9.50
N ALA A 310 -7.55 24.19 -9.56
CA ALA A 310 -7.37 24.99 -10.75
C ALA A 310 -6.78 24.18 -11.91
N ARG A 311 -5.87 23.23 -11.64
CA ARG A 311 -5.26 22.35 -12.65
C ARG A 311 -6.17 21.22 -13.11
N LEU A 312 -7.12 20.77 -12.28
CA LEU A 312 -8.13 19.78 -12.70
C LEU A 312 -9.13 20.36 -13.71
N LYS A 313 -9.31 21.68 -13.73
CA LYS A 313 -10.26 22.39 -14.60
C LYS A 313 -9.64 22.96 -15.88
N ALA A 314 -8.31 22.91 -16.00
CA ALA A 314 -7.53 23.47 -17.10
C ALA A 314 -7.35 22.45 -18.24
#